data_AF-A0AAJ5BEG6-F1
#
_entry.id   AF-A0AAJ5BEG6-F1
#
_cell.length_a   1.000
_cell.length_b   1.000
_cell.length_c   1.000
_cell.angle_alpha   90.00
_cell.angle_beta   90.00
_cell.angle_gamma   90.00
#
_symmetry.space_group_name_H-M   'P 1'
#
loop_
_entity.id
_entity.type
_entity.pdbx_description
1 polymer ?
#
loop_
_entity_poly.entity_id
_entity_poly.type
_entity_poly.pdbx_seq_one_letter_code
_entity_poly.pdbx_strand_id
1 'polypeptide(L)'
;MSTITFIDSAYPKPHLLEEFVWAGRLDESGKLWFDLHLKSKYYYLSEGEEYIEDEEEDFDDDAEYTSMSEWQSRIVWDNYHQCTLSSTYWSDEGGLLLSDGTTPFSFDLLDNREFVLNPLPLADDMLESELAFGIYLLGHDLSANHTISFTPLANKHYAIQWSGVIALAYGGFYDYIHEFKADITESKFDGFYFPTTWTLEEAKKRFEQVLSNIDQYEFIDINPKSNKREYKLMLKE
;
A
#
# COMPACT_ATOMS: atom_id res chain seq x y z
N MET A 1 -8.35 -14.83 -4.54
CA MET A 1 -7.08 -14.74 -3.79
C MET A 1 -6.42 -13.46 -4.25
N SER A 2 -5.90 -12.66 -3.32
CA SER A 2 -5.28 -11.39 -3.67
C SER A 2 -3.86 -11.59 -4.22
N THR A 3 -3.48 -10.79 -5.21
CA THR A 3 -2.19 -10.90 -5.90
C THR A 3 -1.57 -9.54 -6.22
N ILE A 4 -0.26 -9.52 -6.45
CA ILE A 4 0.46 -8.44 -7.14
C ILE A 4 1.23 -9.03 -8.33
N THR A 5 1.28 -8.31 -9.44
CA THR A 5 1.99 -8.70 -10.66
C THR A 5 2.95 -7.59 -11.03
N PHE A 6 4.19 -7.94 -11.35
CA PHE A 6 5.21 -7.03 -11.85
C PHE A 6 5.33 -7.24 -13.35
N ILE A 7 5.00 -6.21 -14.12
CA ILE A 7 4.83 -6.34 -15.56
C ILE A 7 6.21 -6.46 -16.23
N ASP A 8 6.29 -7.39 -17.18
CA ASP A 8 7.51 -7.67 -17.93
C ASP A 8 8.74 -7.85 -17.03
N SER A 9 8.60 -8.46 -15.83
CA SER A 9 9.74 -8.77 -14.97
C SER A 9 10.25 -10.19 -15.16
N ALA A 10 11.34 -10.53 -14.45
CA ALA A 10 11.85 -11.90 -14.33
C ALA A 10 10.79 -12.90 -13.81
N TYR A 11 9.81 -12.38 -13.05
CA TYR A 11 8.67 -13.10 -12.48
C TYR A 11 7.33 -12.45 -12.86
N PRO A 12 6.87 -12.59 -14.12
CA PRO A 12 5.73 -11.86 -14.65
C PRO A 12 4.37 -12.48 -14.26
N LYS A 13 4.37 -13.66 -13.63
CA LYS A 13 3.14 -14.31 -13.13
C LYS A 13 2.64 -13.59 -11.86
N PRO A 14 1.33 -13.63 -11.57
CA PRO A 14 0.79 -13.05 -10.33
C PRO A 14 1.38 -13.70 -9.07
N HIS A 15 1.90 -12.87 -8.18
CA HIS A 15 2.40 -13.23 -6.86
C HIS A 15 1.28 -13.16 -5.85
N LEU A 16 0.99 -14.25 -5.14
CA LEU A 16 0.02 -14.22 -4.04
C LEU A 16 0.48 -13.27 -2.94
N LEU A 17 -0.46 -12.59 -2.29
CA LEU A 17 -0.15 -11.80 -1.10
C LEU A 17 -0.04 -12.72 0.12
N GLU A 18 1.00 -12.50 0.93
CA GLU A 18 1.11 -13.03 2.29
C GLU A 18 0.27 -12.19 3.25
N GLU A 19 0.29 -10.87 3.07
CA GLU A 19 -0.40 -9.91 3.93
C GLU A 19 -1.03 -8.79 3.09
N PHE A 20 -2.23 -8.37 3.48
CA PHE A 20 -2.84 -7.13 3.01
C PHE A 20 -3.64 -6.48 4.13
N VAL A 21 -3.36 -5.20 4.41
CA VAL A 21 -4.10 -4.40 5.39
C VAL A 21 -4.60 -3.13 4.71
N TRP A 22 -5.89 -2.86 4.88
CA TRP A 22 -6.50 -1.58 4.58
C TRP A 22 -7.10 -1.01 5.86
N ALA A 23 -6.50 0.08 6.32
CA ALA A 23 -6.93 0.82 7.51
C ALA A 23 -7.02 2.30 7.17
N GLY A 24 -7.44 3.10 8.13
CA GLY A 24 -7.30 4.54 8.05
C GLY A 24 -6.69 5.10 9.31
N ARG A 25 -6.21 6.33 9.23
CA ARG A 25 -5.71 7.07 10.39
C ARG A 25 -6.20 8.50 10.37
N LEU A 26 -6.41 9.02 11.56
CA LEU A 26 -6.47 10.45 11.83
C LEU A 26 -5.12 10.84 12.42
N ASP A 27 -4.36 11.69 11.73
CA ASP A 27 -3.03 12.08 12.20
C ASP A 27 -3.07 13.17 13.29
N GLU A 28 -1.92 13.49 13.89
CA GLU A 28 -1.83 14.52 14.94
C GLU A 28 -2.23 15.93 14.44
N SER A 29 -2.11 16.19 13.14
CA SER A 29 -2.54 17.43 12.50
C SER A 29 -4.05 17.50 12.28
N GLY A 30 -4.76 16.37 12.47
CA GLY A 30 -6.19 16.23 12.29
C GLY A 30 -6.60 15.94 10.84
N LYS A 31 -5.69 15.45 9.99
CA LYS A 31 -6.02 14.98 8.65
C LYS A 31 -6.40 13.51 8.67
N LEU A 32 -7.37 13.15 7.84
CA LEU A 32 -7.89 11.81 7.69
C LEU A 32 -7.29 11.15 6.45
N TRP A 33 -6.85 9.91 6.61
CA TRP A 33 -6.17 9.16 5.57
C TRP A 33 -6.68 7.72 5.49
N PHE A 34 -6.53 7.09 4.32
CA PHE A 34 -6.41 5.65 4.21
C PHE A 34 -4.95 5.22 4.10
N ASP A 35 -4.70 4.06 4.68
CA ASP A 35 -3.43 3.37 4.69
C ASP A 35 -3.58 1.99 4.08
N LEU A 36 -2.65 1.66 3.18
CA LEU A 36 -2.56 0.34 2.57
C LEU A 36 -1.17 -0.24 2.85
N HIS A 37 -1.16 -1.52 3.20
CA HIS A 37 0.03 -2.33 3.32
C HIS A 37 -0.20 -3.62 2.56
N LEU A 38 0.75 -3.99 1.70
CA LEU A 38 0.80 -5.32 1.11
C LEU A 38 2.19 -5.90 1.24
N LYS A 39 2.21 -7.22 1.41
CA LYS A 39 3.41 -8.04 1.34
C LYS A 39 3.14 -9.22 0.43
N SER A 40 3.96 -9.39 -0.61
CA SER A 40 3.86 -10.57 -1.48
C SER A 40 4.42 -11.79 -0.76
N LYS A 41 4.04 -12.99 -1.22
CA LYS A 41 4.83 -14.19 -1.00
C LYS A 41 6.15 -14.09 -1.77
N TYR A 42 7.03 -15.06 -1.52
CA TYR A 42 8.28 -15.17 -2.25
C TYR A 42 8.08 -15.28 -3.76
N TYR A 43 8.92 -14.61 -4.54
CA TYR A 43 8.74 -14.46 -5.99
C TYR A 43 8.73 -15.80 -6.73
N TYR A 44 9.67 -16.69 -6.40
CA TYR A 44 9.77 -18.02 -6.99
C TYR A 44 8.51 -18.89 -6.79
N LEU A 45 7.69 -18.62 -5.77
CA LEU A 45 6.45 -19.36 -5.55
C LEU A 45 5.38 -19.08 -6.62
N SER A 46 5.51 -17.98 -7.39
CA SER A 46 4.64 -17.68 -8.53
C SER A 46 4.83 -18.65 -9.70
N GLU A 47 5.99 -19.32 -9.78
CA GLU A 47 6.31 -20.25 -10.86
C GLU A 47 5.69 -21.64 -10.67
N GLY A 48 5.31 -22.00 -9.44
CA GLY A 48 4.68 -23.29 -9.10
C GLY A 48 5.68 -24.40 -8.79
N GLU A 49 5.22 -25.65 -8.77
CA GLU A 49 6.02 -26.84 -8.42
C GLU A 49 7.13 -27.16 -9.44
N GLU A 50 7.08 -26.54 -10.62
CA GLU A 50 8.08 -26.68 -11.68
C GLU A 50 9.25 -25.70 -11.52
N TYR A 51 9.26 -24.88 -10.46
CA TYR A 51 10.42 -24.06 -10.13
C TYR A 51 11.59 -24.97 -9.77
N ILE A 52 12.56 -25.02 -10.68
CA ILE A 52 13.89 -25.53 -10.41
C ILE A 52 14.70 -24.30 -10.05
N GLU A 53 15.25 -24.29 -8.84
CA GLU A 53 16.28 -23.33 -8.48
C GLU A 53 17.43 -23.58 -9.45
N ASP A 54 17.52 -22.76 -10.50
CA ASP A 54 18.54 -22.93 -11.53
C ASP A 54 19.91 -22.80 -10.84
N GLU A 55 20.64 -23.91 -10.77
CA GLU A 55 22.04 -23.94 -10.39
C GLU A 55 22.81 -23.19 -11.50
N GLU A 56 23.16 -21.93 -11.20
CA GLU A 56 23.91 -21.02 -12.06
C GLU A 56 23.13 -20.59 -13.32
N GLU A 57 22.28 -19.55 -13.20
CA GLU A 57 22.05 -18.68 -14.35
C GLU A 57 23.43 -18.19 -14.82
N ASP A 58 23.80 -18.50 -16.07
CA ASP A 58 25.00 -17.95 -16.72
C ASP A 58 24.87 -16.42 -16.67
N PHE A 59 25.45 -15.82 -15.62
CA PHE A 59 25.53 -14.39 -15.47
C PHE A 59 26.39 -13.90 -16.64
N ASP A 60 25.75 -13.31 -17.64
CA ASP A 60 26.47 -12.67 -18.73
C ASP A 60 27.18 -11.45 -18.15
N ASP A 61 28.43 -11.63 -17.71
CA ASP A 61 29.29 -10.58 -17.17
C ASP A 61 29.49 -9.41 -18.16
N ASP A 62 29.13 -9.60 -19.45
CA ASP A 62 29.15 -8.56 -20.49
C ASP A 62 27.79 -7.84 -20.65
N ALA A 63 26.75 -8.21 -19.90
CA ALA A 63 25.46 -7.53 -19.94
C ALA A 63 25.57 -6.08 -19.42
N GLU A 64 24.93 -5.15 -20.13
CA GLU A 64 24.92 -3.74 -19.73
C GLU A 64 24.14 -3.57 -18.42
N TYR A 65 24.79 -2.99 -17.40
CA TYR A 65 24.15 -2.69 -16.11
C TYR A 65 23.10 -1.59 -16.28
N THR A 66 21.85 -2.01 -16.44
CA THR A 66 20.71 -1.14 -16.70
C THR A 66 19.53 -1.52 -15.82
N SER A 67 18.59 -0.59 -15.67
CA SER A 67 17.32 -0.87 -14.97
C SER A 67 16.59 -2.09 -15.55
N MET A 68 16.73 -2.34 -16.86
CA MET A 68 16.06 -3.46 -17.52
C MET A 68 16.80 -4.79 -17.39
N SER A 69 18.14 -4.78 -17.33
CA SER A 69 18.88 -6.02 -17.03
C SER A 69 18.53 -6.51 -15.64
N GLU A 70 18.51 -5.62 -14.64
CA GLU A 70 18.14 -5.96 -13.25
C GLU A 70 16.68 -6.42 -13.13
N TRP A 71 15.74 -5.73 -13.80
CA TRP A 71 14.32 -6.10 -13.79
C TRP A 71 14.04 -7.50 -14.36
N GLN A 72 14.85 -7.94 -15.33
CA GLN A 72 14.73 -9.26 -15.98
C GLN A 72 15.58 -10.36 -15.34
N SER A 73 16.44 -10.03 -14.37
CA SER A 73 17.39 -10.98 -13.77
C SER A 73 16.74 -11.76 -12.63
N ARG A 74 16.50 -13.08 -12.79
CA ARG A 74 15.86 -13.88 -11.72
C ARG A 74 16.71 -13.94 -10.48
N ILE A 75 18.02 -14.13 -10.63
CA ILE A 75 18.96 -14.12 -9.50
C ILE A 75 18.87 -12.83 -8.66
N VAL A 76 18.66 -11.67 -9.29
CA VAL A 76 18.46 -10.42 -8.54
C VAL A 76 17.16 -10.49 -7.73
N TRP A 77 16.05 -10.86 -8.35
CA TRP A 77 14.76 -11.00 -7.65
C TRP A 77 14.83 -12.03 -6.51
N ASP A 78 15.46 -13.18 -6.74
CA ASP A 78 15.60 -14.24 -5.75
C ASP A 78 16.39 -13.82 -4.52
N ASN A 79 17.36 -12.92 -4.67
CA ASN A 79 18.12 -12.35 -3.55
C ASN A 79 17.28 -11.42 -2.65
N TYR A 80 16.25 -10.76 -3.19
CA TYR A 80 15.36 -9.88 -2.41
C TYR A 80 14.10 -10.57 -1.90
N HIS A 81 13.80 -11.74 -2.47
CA HIS A 81 12.79 -12.70 -2.04
C HIS A 81 11.34 -12.27 -2.23
N GLN A 82 10.92 -11.09 -1.77
CA GLN A 82 9.51 -10.68 -1.75
C GLN A 82 9.33 -9.16 -1.71
N CYS A 83 8.15 -8.70 -2.15
CA CYS A 83 7.81 -7.30 -2.18
C CYS A 83 7.09 -6.88 -0.89
N THR A 84 7.42 -5.69 -0.38
CA THR A 84 6.61 -4.95 0.58
C THR A 84 6.28 -3.57 0.00
N LEU A 85 5.02 -3.20 -0.07
CA LEU A 85 4.57 -1.87 -0.53
C LEU A 85 3.60 -1.32 0.51
N SER A 86 3.94 -0.16 1.11
CA SER A 86 3.29 0.27 2.35
C SER A 86 3.32 1.77 2.58
N SER A 87 2.22 2.32 3.11
CA SER A 87 2.16 3.69 3.61
C SER A 87 2.49 3.81 5.10
N THR A 88 2.73 2.69 5.78
CA THR A 88 2.88 2.64 7.26
C THR A 88 4.11 1.88 7.75
N TYR A 89 4.83 1.18 6.88
CA TYR A 89 5.92 0.28 7.30
C TYR A 89 7.21 1.04 7.63
N TRP A 90 7.55 2.08 6.85
CA TRP A 90 8.76 2.88 7.04
C TRP A 90 8.50 4.30 7.53
N SER A 91 7.29 4.82 7.31
CA SER A 91 6.85 6.18 7.66
C SER A 91 5.33 6.16 7.87
N ASP A 92 4.79 7.15 8.57
CA ASP A 92 3.36 7.44 8.71
C ASP A 92 2.95 8.76 8.01
N GLU A 93 3.85 9.34 7.22
CA GLU A 93 3.67 10.60 6.50
C GLU A 93 2.91 10.42 5.16
N GLY A 94 2.84 9.20 4.63
CA GLY A 94 2.23 8.88 3.33
C GLY A 94 0.75 8.46 3.37
N GLY A 95 0.31 7.71 2.37
CA GLY A 95 -1.05 7.18 2.24
C GLY A 95 -2.00 8.03 1.39
N LEU A 96 -3.28 7.69 1.42
CA LEU A 96 -4.33 8.36 0.65
C LEU A 96 -4.99 9.43 1.51
N LEU A 97 -4.78 10.71 1.20
CA LEU A 97 -5.47 11.79 1.90
C LEU A 97 -6.97 11.80 1.56
N LEU A 98 -7.82 11.64 2.58
CA LEU A 98 -9.28 11.65 2.44
C LEU A 98 -9.88 13.01 2.77
N SER A 99 -9.34 13.67 3.78
CA SER A 99 -9.76 14.98 4.23
C SER A 99 -8.64 15.68 4.99
N ASP A 100 -8.42 16.95 4.70
CA ASP A 100 -7.55 17.84 5.46
C ASP A 100 -8.32 18.73 6.45
N GLY A 101 -9.61 18.43 6.68
CA GLY A 101 -10.52 19.24 7.49
C GLY A 101 -11.26 20.34 6.73
N THR A 102 -10.97 20.57 5.44
CA THR A 102 -11.74 21.51 4.62
C THR A 102 -13.06 20.91 4.16
N THR A 103 -13.04 19.65 3.74
CA THR A 103 -14.22 18.90 3.30
C THR A 103 -14.26 17.55 4.01
N PRO A 104 -15.29 17.27 4.83
CA PRO A 104 -15.42 15.98 5.48
C PRO A 104 -15.60 14.85 4.47
N PHE A 105 -14.86 13.75 4.67
CA PHE A 105 -14.96 12.53 3.87
C PHE A 105 -16.25 11.78 4.20
N SER A 106 -16.95 11.30 3.16
CA SER A 106 -18.07 10.37 3.33
C SER A 106 -17.66 9.00 2.79
N PHE A 107 -17.83 7.96 3.60
CA PHE A 107 -17.49 6.59 3.20
C PHE A 107 -18.36 6.10 2.03
N ASP A 108 -19.60 6.58 1.94
CA ASP A 108 -20.51 6.29 0.83
C ASP A 108 -19.99 6.80 -0.53
N LEU A 109 -19.01 7.72 -0.53
CA LEU A 109 -18.36 8.25 -1.74
C LEU A 109 -17.11 7.45 -2.14
N LEU A 110 -16.83 6.34 -1.46
CA LEU A 110 -15.74 5.44 -1.82
C LEU A 110 -16.06 4.64 -3.09
N ASP A 111 -17.33 4.28 -3.27
CA ASP A 111 -17.80 3.47 -4.39
C ASP A 111 -17.50 4.14 -5.73
N ASN A 112 -16.72 3.46 -6.58
CA ASN A 112 -16.31 3.93 -7.91
C ASN A 112 -15.43 5.20 -7.88
N ARG A 113 -14.85 5.53 -6.73
CA ARG A 113 -13.83 6.58 -6.67
C ARG A 113 -12.46 6.01 -7.01
N GLU A 114 -11.81 6.68 -7.94
CA GLU A 114 -10.41 6.45 -8.26
C GLU A 114 -9.55 7.49 -7.53
N PHE A 115 -8.48 7.02 -6.91
CA PHE A 115 -7.46 7.84 -6.28
C PHE A 115 -6.20 7.78 -7.13
N VAL A 116 -5.74 8.95 -7.57
CA VAL A 116 -4.46 9.11 -8.27
C VAL A 116 -3.47 9.76 -7.31
N LEU A 117 -2.36 9.09 -7.00
CA LEU A 117 -1.34 9.58 -6.07
C LEU A 117 0.02 9.67 -6.73
N ASN A 118 0.80 10.68 -6.34
CA ASN A 118 2.11 10.98 -6.91
C ASN A 118 2.13 10.91 -8.45
N PRO A 119 1.21 11.63 -9.15
CA PRO A 119 1.16 11.59 -10.60
C PRO A 119 2.49 12.08 -11.19
N LEU A 120 2.93 11.45 -12.28
CA LEU A 120 4.19 11.80 -12.94
C LEU A 120 4.00 12.92 -13.99
N PRO A 121 5.01 13.78 -14.20
CA PRO A 121 6.27 13.85 -13.45
C PRO A 121 6.04 14.36 -12.02
N LEU A 122 6.86 13.89 -11.07
CA LEU A 122 6.85 14.42 -9.70
C LEU A 122 7.25 15.89 -9.69
N ALA A 123 6.84 16.61 -8.65
CA ALA A 123 7.31 17.98 -8.44
C ALA A 123 8.82 17.98 -8.15
N ASP A 124 9.54 18.99 -8.66
CA ASP A 124 11.00 19.08 -8.52
C ASP A 124 11.49 19.15 -7.06
N ASP A 125 10.64 19.63 -6.15
CA ASP A 125 10.90 19.77 -4.72
C ASP A 125 10.34 18.63 -3.86
N MET A 126 9.72 17.61 -4.48
CA MET A 126 9.17 16.47 -3.77
C MET A 126 10.29 15.62 -3.15
N LEU A 127 10.19 15.37 -1.86
CA LEU A 127 11.10 14.48 -1.15
C LEU A 127 10.62 13.02 -1.25
N GLU A 128 11.54 12.06 -1.24
CA GLU A 128 11.18 10.63 -1.25
C GLU A 128 10.26 10.24 -0.08
N SER A 129 10.41 10.90 1.08
CA SER A 129 9.55 10.70 2.24
C SER A 129 8.10 11.19 2.05
N GLU A 130 7.85 12.02 1.04
CA GLU A 130 6.51 12.56 0.70
C GLU A 130 5.75 11.65 -0.28
N LEU A 131 6.37 10.58 -0.77
CA LEU A 131 5.68 9.58 -1.57
C LEU A 131 4.59 8.88 -0.74
N ALA A 132 3.45 8.60 -1.36
CA ALA A 132 2.32 7.98 -0.68
C ALA A 132 2.65 6.58 -0.15
N PHE A 133 3.58 5.88 -0.81
CA PHE A 133 4.01 4.54 -0.44
C PHE A 133 5.52 4.40 -0.57
N GLY A 134 6.13 3.79 0.44
CA GLY A 134 7.45 3.19 0.28
C GLY A 134 7.33 1.80 -0.34
N ILE A 135 8.38 1.35 -1.01
CA ILE A 135 8.47 0.00 -1.56
C ILE A 135 9.81 -0.65 -1.23
N TYR A 136 9.78 -1.94 -0.92
CA TYR A 136 10.94 -2.81 -0.93
C TYR A 136 10.67 -3.93 -1.92
N LEU A 137 11.37 -3.90 -3.07
CA LEU A 137 11.16 -4.83 -4.18
C LEU A 137 12.46 -5.53 -4.56
N LEU A 138 13.42 -4.77 -5.10
CA LEU A 138 14.80 -5.19 -5.34
C LEU A 138 15.77 -4.38 -4.47
N GLY A 139 15.33 -4.12 -3.23
CA GLY A 139 15.92 -3.15 -2.31
C GLY A 139 14.95 -2.02 -2.01
N HIS A 140 15.46 -0.93 -1.41
CA HIS A 140 14.66 0.27 -1.14
C HIS A 140 14.48 1.10 -2.41
N ASP A 141 13.46 0.75 -3.18
CA ASP A 141 13.11 1.36 -4.45
C ASP A 141 12.06 2.48 -4.27
N LEU A 142 11.69 3.15 -5.36
CA LEU A 142 10.66 4.19 -5.35
C LEU A 142 9.44 3.76 -6.17
N SER A 143 8.26 4.16 -5.72
CA SER A 143 7.02 3.95 -6.46
C SER A 143 6.19 5.22 -6.55
N ALA A 144 5.52 5.43 -7.68
CA ALA A 144 4.70 6.61 -7.96
C ALA A 144 3.57 6.28 -8.96
N ASN A 145 2.86 7.33 -9.41
CA ASN A 145 1.75 7.27 -10.36
C ASN A 145 0.69 6.24 -9.97
N HIS A 146 0.37 6.16 -8.68
CA HIS A 146 -0.53 5.15 -8.18
C HIS A 146 -1.95 5.45 -8.63
N THR A 147 -2.67 4.42 -9.06
CA THR A 147 -4.11 4.46 -9.30
C THR A 147 -4.77 3.40 -8.43
N ILE A 148 -5.69 3.82 -7.57
CA ILE A 148 -6.35 2.93 -6.60
C ILE A 148 -7.85 3.11 -6.69
N SER A 149 -8.59 2.02 -6.80
CA SER A 149 -10.05 2.02 -6.82
C SER A 149 -10.62 0.98 -5.87
N PHE A 150 -11.79 1.29 -5.32
CA PHE A 150 -12.51 0.45 -4.37
C PHE A 150 -13.87 0.09 -4.98
N THR A 151 -14.15 -1.21 -5.07
CA THR A 151 -15.43 -1.74 -5.55
C THR A 151 -16.13 -2.47 -4.41
N PRO A 152 -17.33 -2.03 -3.99
CA PRO A 152 -18.06 -2.67 -2.90
C PRO A 152 -18.47 -4.10 -3.28
N LEU A 153 -18.35 -5.00 -2.31
CA LEU A 153 -18.82 -6.39 -2.36
C LEU A 153 -19.83 -6.63 -1.23
N ALA A 154 -20.31 -7.87 -1.11
CA ALA A 154 -21.20 -8.27 -0.03
C ALA A 154 -20.52 -8.14 1.34
N ASN A 155 -21.33 -7.96 2.39
CA ASN A 155 -20.87 -7.96 3.79
C ASN A 155 -19.76 -6.93 4.10
N LYS A 156 -19.78 -5.76 3.45
CA LYS A 156 -18.80 -4.67 3.63
C LYS A 156 -17.36 -5.06 3.29
N HIS A 157 -17.19 -6.07 2.43
CA HIS A 157 -15.92 -6.32 1.77
C HIS A 157 -15.80 -5.46 0.52
N TYR A 158 -14.57 -5.29 0.06
CA TYR A 158 -14.24 -4.52 -1.13
C TYR A 158 -13.24 -5.30 -1.97
N ALA A 159 -13.42 -5.26 -3.29
CA ALA A 159 -12.34 -5.50 -4.21
C ALA A 159 -11.54 -4.20 -4.37
N ILE A 160 -10.22 -4.27 -4.32
CA ILE A 160 -9.34 -3.12 -4.47
C ILE A 160 -8.42 -3.40 -5.65
N GLN A 161 -8.41 -2.49 -6.61
CA GLN A 161 -7.46 -2.51 -7.72
C GLN A 161 -6.44 -1.40 -7.47
N TRP A 162 -5.16 -1.75 -7.54
CA TRP A 162 -4.06 -0.83 -7.30
C TRP A 162 -2.97 -1.04 -8.34
N SER A 163 -2.67 -0.01 -9.12
CA SER A 163 -1.51 -0.01 -10.02
C SER A 163 -0.58 1.15 -9.71
N GLY A 164 0.63 1.08 -10.25
CA GLY A 164 1.60 2.17 -10.19
C GLY A 164 2.85 1.83 -11.00
N VAL A 165 3.82 2.73 -10.93
CA VAL A 165 5.13 2.57 -11.58
C VAL A 165 6.25 2.63 -10.55
N ILE A 166 7.36 1.97 -10.87
CA ILE A 166 8.51 1.76 -10.00
C ILE A 166 9.77 2.25 -10.71
N ALA A 167 10.65 2.87 -9.94
CA ALA A 167 12.03 3.13 -10.30
C ALA A 167 12.94 2.28 -9.39
N LEU A 168 13.92 1.57 -9.97
CA LEU A 168 14.90 0.76 -9.21
C LEU A 168 15.97 1.63 -8.59
N ALA A 169 15.55 2.58 -7.75
CA ALA A 169 16.40 3.60 -7.15
C ALA A 169 17.49 2.98 -6.27
N TYR A 170 17.26 1.80 -5.70
CA TYR A 170 18.27 1.08 -4.94
C TYR A 170 19.49 0.72 -5.81
N GLY A 171 19.24 0.34 -7.07
CA GLY A 171 20.27 0.11 -8.10
C GLY A 171 20.79 1.38 -8.77
N GLY A 172 20.35 2.57 -8.33
CA GLY A 172 20.73 3.86 -8.93
C GLY A 172 19.94 4.25 -10.18
N PHE A 173 18.81 3.58 -10.46
CA PHE A 173 17.95 3.87 -11.61
C PHE A 173 16.69 4.62 -11.17
N TYR A 174 16.59 5.90 -11.51
CA TYR A 174 15.52 6.79 -11.04
C TYR A 174 14.37 6.99 -12.05
N ASP A 175 14.44 6.33 -13.21
CA ASP A 175 13.37 6.37 -14.19
C ASP A 175 12.22 5.45 -13.76
N TYR A 176 11.01 6.03 -13.64
CA TYR A 176 9.78 5.31 -13.30
C TYR A 176 9.21 4.59 -14.53
N ILE A 177 9.79 3.44 -14.87
CA ILE A 177 9.47 2.71 -16.11
C ILE A 177 8.91 1.31 -15.89
N HIS A 178 9.01 0.76 -14.67
CA HIS A 178 8.51 -0.58 -14.38
C HIS A 178 7.11 -0.52 -13.80
N GLU A 179 6.22 -1.40 -14.23
CA GLU A 179 4.82 -1.35 -13.80
C GLU A 179 4.48 -2.47 -12.82
N PHE A 180 3.54 -2.19 -11.92
CA PHE A 180 2.89 -3.24 -11.13
C PHE A 180 1.36 -3.09 -11.12
N LYS A 181 0.69 -4.21 -10.87
CA LYS A 181 -0.76 -4.28 -10.65
C LYS A 181 -1.07 -5.24 -9.50
N ALA A 182 -1.84 -4.77 -8.54
CA ALA A 182 -2.35 -5.56 -7.43
C ALA A 182 -3.88 -5.65 -7.50
N ASP A 183 -4.37 -6.88 -7.34
CA ASP A 183 -5.78 -7.24 -7.34
C ASP A 183 -6.11 -7.85 -5.98
N ILE A 184 -6.83 -7.10 -5.16
CA ILE A 184 -7.26 -7.54 -3.83
C ILE A 184 -8.73 -7.94 -3.93
N THR A 185 -9.04 -9.20 -3.66
CA THR A 185 -10.36 -9.75 -4.03
C THR A 185 -11.44 -9.58 -2.96
N GLU A 186 -11.08 -9.50 -1.68
CA GLU A 186 -12.06 -9.47 -0.58
C GLU A 186 -11.43 -8.84 0.68
N SER A 187 -11.21 -7.51 0.66
CA SER A 187 -10.69 -6.77 1.81
C SER A 187 -11.81 -6.20 2.67
N LYS A 188 -11.67 -6.30 3.99
CA LYS A 188 -12.51 -5.57 4.94
C LYS A 188 -11.72 -4.37 5.46
N PHE A 189 -12.35 -3.20 5.49
CA PHE A 189 -11.76 -2.03 6.12
C PHE A 189 -11.57 -2.26 7.62
N ASP A 190 -10.34 -2.08 8.09
CA ASP A 190 -9.99 -2.36 9.48
C ASP A 190 -10.34 -1.22 10.45
N GLY A 191 -10.73 -0.04 9.95
CA GLY A 191 -11.14 1.09 10.78
C GLY A 191 -10.13 2.22 10.83
N PHE A 192 -10.54 3.33 11.45
CA PHE A 192 -9.71 4.51 11.65
C PHE A 192 -9.02 4.49 13.00
N TYR A 193 -7.70 4.49 12.97
CA TYR A 193 -6.82 4.67 14.12
C TYR A 193 -6.58 6.16 14.38
N PHE A 194 -6.17 6.52 15.59
CA PHE A 194 -5.88 7.89 15.99
C PHE A 194 -4.82 7.91 17.10
N PRO A 195 -4.20 9.07 17.41
CA PRO A 195 -3.10 9.13 18.37
C PRO A 195 -3.51 8.62 19.74
N THR A 196 -2.72 7.68 20.29
CA THR A 196 -3.03 7.04 21.58
C THR A 196 -2.98 8.00 22.78
N THR A 197 -2.47 9.21 22.56
CA THR A 197 -2.44 10.31 23.54
C THR A 197 -3.78 11.03 23.67
N TRP A 198 -4.68 10.88 22.70
CA TRP A 198 -5.98 11.56 22.70
C TRP A 198 -7.01 10.81 23.55
N THR A 199 -7.90 11.58 24.18
CA THR A 199 -9.10 11.02 24.80
C THR A 199 -10.14 10.65 23.73
N LEU A 200 -11.08 9.77 24.04
CA LEU A 200 -12.20 9.46 23.13
C LEU A 200 -13.04 10.69 22.79
N GLU A 201 -13.22 11.62 23.74
CA GLU A 201 -13.95 12.87 23.49
C GLU A 201 -13.21 13.77 22.50
N GLU A 202 -11.88 13.87 22.66
CA GLU A 202 -11.04 14.60 21.71
C GLU A 202 -11.05 13.95 20.32
N ALA A 203 -10.82 12.64 20.25
CA ALA A 203 -10.85 11.91 18.99
C ALA A 203 -12.19 12.08 18.29
N LYS A 204 -13.31 11.94 19.01
CA LYS A 204 -14.65 12.15 18.46
C LYS A 204 -14.81 13.54 17.84
N LYS A 205 -14.42 14.59 18.57
CA LYS A 205 -14.50 15.97 18.08
C LYS A 205 -13.67 16.18 16.82
N ARG A 206 -12.50 15.54 16.73
CA ARG A 206 -11.63 15.63 15.55
C ARG A 206 -12.20 14.87 14.37
N PHE A 207 -12.71 13.65 14.57
CA PHE A 207 -13.40 12.89 13.53
C PHE A 207 -14.63 13.64 13.00
N GLU A 208 -15.41 14.32 13.84
CA GLU A 208 -16.54 15.16 13.42
C GLU A 208 -16.16 16.29 12.43
N GLN A 209 -14.88 16.68 12.36
CA GLN A 209 -14.40 17.70 11.43
C GLN A 209 -14.05 17.13 10.05
N VAL A 210 -13.74 15.83 9.97
CA VAL A 210 -13.17 15.19 8.78
C VAL A 210 -14.00 14.03 8.25
N LEU A 211 -14.99 13.56 9.00
CA LEU A 211 -15.93 12.52 8.59
C LEU A 211 -17.35 13.08 8.53
N SER A 212 -18.04 12.78 7.43
CA SER A 212 -19.49 12.89 7.32
C SER A 212 -20.16 11.71 8.04
N ASN A 213 -21.40 11.91 8.51
CA ASN A 213 -22.23 10.86 9.09
C ASN A 213 -21.54 10.07 10.23
N ILE A 214 -20.87 10.78 11.14
CA ILE A 214 -20.12 10.17 12.26
C ILE A 214 -20.99 9.24 13.13
N ASP A 215 -22.31 9.44 13.12
CA ASP A 215 -23.30 8.61 13.80
C ASP A 215 -23.39 7.18 13.24
N GLN A 216 -22.87 6.93 12.04
CA GLN A 216 -22.71 5.59 11.46
C GLN A 216 -21.49 4.84 12.02
N TYR A 217 -20.66 5.49 12.83
CA TYR A 217 -19.45 4.91 13.38
C TYR A 217 -19.56 4.65 14.87
N GLU A 218 -18.74 3.73 15.37
CA GLU A 218 -18.57 3.43 16.78
C GLU A 218 -17.10 3.24 17.16
N PHE A 219 -16.74 3.61 18.39
CA PHE A 219 -15.42 3.33 18.92
C PHE A 219 -15.39 1.90 19.47
N ILE A 220 -14.50 1.08 18.91
CA ILE A 220 -14.25 -0.29 19.34
C ILE A 220 -12.95 -0.33 20.13
N ASP A 221 -13.01 -0.91 21.31
CA ASP A 221 -11.83 -1.20 22.13
C ASP A 221 -11.04 -2.37 21.55
N ILE A 222 -9.82 -2.09 21.12
CA ILE A 222 -8.92 -3.05 20.48
C ILE A 222 -7.98 -3.73 21.47
N ASN A 223 -7.97 -3.29 22.74
CA ASN A 223 -7.12 -3.89 23.77
C ASN A 223 -7.90 -4.14 25.08
N PRO A 224 -8.95 -4.99 25.05
CA PRO A 224 -9.87 -5.15 26.18
C PRO A 224 -9.26 -5.75 27.44
N LYS A 225 -8.12 -6.43 27.31
CA LYS A 225 -7.43 -7.12 28.40
C LYS A 225 -6.34 -6.26 29.06
N SER A 226 -6.05 -5.08 28.50
CA SER A 226 -5.04 -4.16 29.01
C SER A 226 -5.67 -3.07 29.88
N ASN A 227 -4.90 -2.61 30.87
CA ASN A 227 -5.25 -1.40 31.63
C ASN A 227 -5.08 -0.13 30.79
N LYS A 228 -4.27 -0.18 29.73
CA LYS A 228 -4.17 0.88 28.73
C LYS A 228 -5.17 0.58 27.62
N ARG A 229 -6.31 1.25 27.68
CA ARG A 229 -7.41 1.12 26.72
C ARG A 229 -7.02 1.81 25.42
N GLU A 230 -7.16 1.09 24.31
CA GLU A 230 -6.87 1.61 22.97
C GLU A 230 -8.12 1.36 22.12
N TYR A 231 -8.43 2.31 21.25
CA TYR A 231 -9.67 2.30 20.48
C TYR A 231 -9.38 2.62 19.01
N LYS A 232 -10.26 2.12 18.15
CA LYS A 232 -10.38 2.58 16.76
C LYS A 232 -11.82 2.93 16.43
N LEU A 233 -12.03 3.78 15.45
CA LEU A 233 -13.35 4.15 14.96
C LEU A 233 -13.73 3.24 13.78
N MET A 234 -14.83 2.52 13.91
CA MET A 234 -15.32 1.54 12.95
C MET A 234 -16.69 1.94 12.42
N LEU A 235 -16.98 1.63 11.16
CA LEU A 235 -18.35 1.63 10.67
C LEU A 235 -19.15 0.57 11.43
N LYS A 236 -20.30 0.94 11.99
CA LYS A 236 -21.23 0.01 12.64
C LYS A 236 -21.63 -1.09 11.66
N GLU A 237 -21.79 -2.33 12.11
CA GLU A 237 -22.25 -3.45 11.29
C GLU A 237 -23.71 -3.30 10.80
#